data_AF-A0A847W8Z8-F1
#
_entry.id   AF-A0A847W8Z8-F1
#
_cell.length_a   1.000
_cell.length_b   1.000
_cell.length_c   1.000
_cell.angle_alpha   90.00
_cell.angle_beta   90.00
_cell.angle_gamma   90.00
#
_symmetry.space_group_name_H-M   'P 1'
#
loop_
_entity.id
_entity.type
_entity.pdbx_description
1 polymer ?
#
loop_
_entity_poly.entity_id
_entity_poly.type
_entity_poly.pdbx_seq_one_letter_code
_entity_poly.pdbx_strand_id
1 'polypeptide(L)'
;MKKILLAVLTLLLLGGCGAKTADNDSPGTETTAPVTGEAYVFKYKGTDIAINADGAALTEALGEPLKYFEEASCAFEGIDKTYIYNGFELTLYPDENGNYKVWSIFFTDDTVSTAEGISLG
;
A
#
# COMPACT_ATOMS: atom_id res chain seq x y z
N MET A 1 44.62 41.47 -14.73
CA MET A 1 43.86 42.68 -15.14
C MET A 1 42.43 42.48 -14.64
N LYS A 2 42.05 42.90 -13.41
CA LYS A 2 41.24 44.13 -13.12
C LYS A 2 40.30 44.46 -14.29
N LYS A 3 38.96 44.43 -14.16
CA LYS A 3 38.04 45.12 -13.23
C LYS A 3 36.77 44.22 -13.02
N ILE A 4 36.19 43.99 -11.83
CA ILE A 4 35.42 44.93 -10.96
C ILE A 4 34.25 45.51 -11.78
N LEU A 5 32.94 45.34 -11.53
CA LEU A 5 32.06 45.48 -10.35
C LEU A 5 30.61 45.35 -10.93
N LEU A 6 29.53 44.87 -10.31
CA LEU A 6 28.69 45.42 -9.22
C LEU A 6 27.47 44.46 -9.18
N ALA A 7 27.15 43.71 -8.11
CA ALA A 7 26.39 44.14 -6.93
C ALA A 7 25.00 44.71 -7.31
N VAL A 8 23.87 44.21 -6.80
CA VAL A 8 23.25 44.59 -5.50
C VAL A 8 21.90 43.81 -5.45
N LEU A 9 21.63 42.90 -4.50
CA LEU A 9 21.20 43.14 -3.10
C LEU A 9 19.86 43.92 -3.11
N THR A 10 18.69 43.47 -2.63
CA THR A 10 18.26 43.05 -1.29
C THR A 10 16.74 42.89 -1.41
N LEU A 11 16.14 41.80 -0.93
CA LEU A 11 15.27 41.79 0.27
C LEU A 11 14.45 43.07 0.52
N LEU A 12 13.12 42.97 0.60
CA LEU A 12 12.41 43.10 1.88
C LEU A 12 10.91 42.74 1.77
N LEU A 13 10.47 42.05 2.82
CA LEU A 13 9.16 41.51 3.13
C LEU A 13 8.15 42.61 3.51
N LEU A 14 6.85 42.34 3.33
CA LEU A 14 5.69 42.64 4.20
C LEU A 14 4.49 41.91 3.56
N GLY A 15 3.58 41.18 4.19
CA GLY A 15 3.24 40.88 5.57
C GLY A 15 1.79 40.36 5.52
N GLY A 16 1.54 39.12 5.94
CA GLY A 16 0.23 38.50 5.90
C GLY A 16 -0.01 37.67 7.15
N CYS A 17 -0.40 38.33 8.24
CA CYS A 17 -0.84 37.69 9.47
C CYS A 17 -2.34 37.40 9.34
N GLY A 18 -2.72 36.12 9.30
CA GLY A 18 -4.09 35.65 9.41
C GLY A 18 -4.19 34.73 10.62
N ALA A 19 -4.86 35.21 11.68
CA ALA A 19 -5.03 34.49 12.93
C ALA A 19 -6.06 33.34 12.80
N LYS A 20 -5.75 32.17 13.36
CA LYS A 20 -6.69 31.41 14.22
C LYS A 20 -6.04 30.22 14.93
N THR A 21 -6.35 30.18 16.23
CA THR A 21 -6.57 29.02 17.11
C THR A 21 -5.37 28.14 17.48
N ALA A 22 -5.12 28.11 18.80
CA ALA A 22 -4.29 27.12 19.46
C ALA A 22 -4.97 25.75 19.39
N ASP A 23 -4.25 24.73 18.96
CA ASP A 23 -4.45 23.37 19.42
C ASP A 23 -3.08 22.66 19.47
N ASN A 24 -2.88 21.93 20.56
CA ASN A 24 -1.72 21.06 20.79
C ASN A 24 -1.73 19.96 19.72
N ASP A 25 -0.90 20.10 18.69
CA ASP A 25 -0.59 18.98 17.80
C ASP A 25 0.73 18.36 18.26
N SER A 26 0.61 17.40 19.17
CA SER A 26 1.66 16.42 19.39
C SER A 26 1.75 15.62 18.09
N PRO A 27 2.91 15.51 17.42
CA PRO A 27 3.02 14.62 16.28
C PRO A 27 2.71 13.22 16.79
N GLY A 28 1.53 12.73 16.42
CA GLY A 28 1.11 11.35 16.62
C GLY A 28 2.18 10.49 16.00
N THR A 29 3.10 10.04 16.85
CA THR A 29 3.99 8.95 16.51
C THR A 29 3.05 7.78 16.36
N GLU A 30 2.70 7.43 15.12
CA GLU A 30 2.19 6.10 14.81
C GLU A 30 3.31 5.13 15.19
N THR A 31 3.29 4.78 16.47
CA THR A 31 4.00 3.64 16.99
C THR A 31 3.30 2.46 16.34
N THR A 32 3.82 2.04 15.18
CA THR A 32 3.59 0.69 14.69
C THR A 32 4.19 -0.21 15.76
N ALA A 33 3.38 -0.57 16.74
CA ALA A 33 3.72 -1.62 17.67
C ALA A 33 4.06 -2.85 16.82
N PRO A 34 5.17 -3.55 17.08
CA PRO A 34 5.43 -4.80 16.39
C PRO A 34 4.25 -5.72 16.68
N VAL A 35 3.46 -6.01 15.64
CA VAL A 35 2.36 -6.96 15.72
C VAL A 35 3.00 -8.32 15.94
N THR A 36 3.14 -8.70 17.20
CA THR A 36 3.50 -10.06 17.64
C THR A 36 2.25 -10.94 17.67
N GLY A 37 1.40 -10.77 16.65
CA GLY A 37 0.18 -11.53 16.44
C GLY A 37 0.40 -12.63 15.42
N GLU A 38 -0.31 -13.74 15.57
CA GLU A 38 -0.39 -14.77 14.53
C GLU A 38 -0.81 -14.10 13.22
N ALA A 39 -0.06 -14.33 12.14
CA ALA A 39 -0.40 -13.76 10.84
C ALA A 39 -1.75 -14.32 10.39
N TYR A 40 -2.70 -13.43 10.08
CA TYR A 40 -3.98 -13.86 9.53
C TYR A 40 -3.78 -14.51 8.15
N VAL A 41 -4.44 -15.64 7.94
CA VAL A 41 -4.39 -16.41 6.70
C VAL A 41 -5.78 -16.54 6.13
N PHE A 42 -5.96 -16.10 4.89
CA PHE A 42 -7.19 -16.34 4.14
C PHE A 42 -7.12 -17.70 3.44
N LYS A 43 -8.16 -18.53 3.58
CA LYS A 43 -8.22 -19.84 2.94
C LYS A 43 -9.20 -19.84 1.79
N TYR A 44 -8.72 -20.17 0.60
CA TYR A 44 -9.55 -20.27 -0.61
C TYR A 44 -9.28 -21.57 -1.34
N LYS A 45 -10.31 -22.41 -1.50
CA LYS A 45 -10.22 -23.72 -2.18
C LYS A 45 -9.06 -24.61 -1.71
N GLY A 46 -8.74 -24.57 -0.42
CA GLY A 46 -7.63 -25.33 0.17
C GLY A 46 -6.24 -24.71 0.01
N THR A 47 -6.16 -23.49 -0.53
CA THR A 47 -4.93 -22.69 -0.61
C THR A 47 -4.92 -21.64 0.50
N ASP A 48 -3.82 -21.57 1.24
CA ASP A 48 -3.57 -20.60 2.30
C ASP A 48 -2.89 -19.36 1.70
N ILE A 49 -3.52 -18.20 1.86
CA ILE A 49 -3.06 -16.91 1.34
C ILE A 49 -2.74 -15.98 2.51
N ALA A 50 -1.46 -15.71 2.70
CA ALA A 50 -0.96 -14.78 3.72
C ALA A 50 -0.40 -13.51 3.07
N ILE A 51 -0.48 -12.38 3.77
CA ILE A 51 0.20 -11.15 3.35
C ILE A 51 1.70 -11.42 3.28
N ASN A 52 2.36 -10.86 2.25
CA ASN A 52 3.76 -11.09 1.90
C ASN A 52 4.13 -12.53 1.49
N ALA A 53 3.16 -13.42 1.27
CA ALA A 53 3.42 -14.72 0.67
C ALA A 53 3.88 -14.59 -0.78
N ASP A 54 4.50 -15.65 -1.32
CA ASP A 54 4.92 -15.71 -2.72
C ASP A 54 3.71 -15.73 -3.67
N GLY A 55 3.53 -14.63 -4.40
CA GLY A 55 2.40 -14.43 -5.29
C GLY A 55 2.46 -15.28 -6.56
N ALA A 56 3.65 -15.70 -7.02
CA ALA A 56 3.79 -16.54 -8.20
C ALA A 56 3.25 -17.95 -7.94
N ALA A 57 3.68 -18.56 -6.82
CA ALA A 57 3.18 -19.86 -6.39
C ALA A 57 1.67 -19.84 -6.10
N LEU A 58 1.17 -18.74 -5.53
CA LEU A 58 -0.25 -18.58 -5.22
C LEU A 58 -1.12 -18.47 -6.47
N THR A 59 -0.73 -17.66 -7.44
CA THR A 59 -1.53 -17.49 -8.67
C THR A 59 -1.59 -18.78 -9.49
N GLU A 60 -0.54 -19.60 -9.48
CA GLU A 60 -0.57 -20.95 -10.05
C GLU A 60 -1.57 -21.87 -9.30
N ALA A 61 -1.56 -21.86 -7.96
CA ALA A 61 -2.44 -22.69 -7.15
C ALA A 61 -3.93 -22.29 -7.23
N LEU A 62 -4.21 -21.00 -7.36
CA LEU A 62 -5.57 -20.46 -7.44
C LEU A 62 -6.22 -20.66 -8.82
N GLY A 63 -5.40 -20.79 -9.86
CA GLY A 63 -5.83 -20.98 -11.25
C GLY A 63 -6.22 -19.68 -11.95
N GLU A 64 -6.95 -19.81 -13.06
CA GLU A 64 -7.31 -18.66 -13.91
C GLU A 64 -8.24 -17.67 -13.19
N PRO A 65 -7.89 -16.37 -13.14
CA PRO A 65 -8.76 -15.33 -12.58
C PRO A 65 -9.91 -14.98 -13.54
N LEU A 66 -10.95 -14.34 -13.00
CA LEU A 66 -12.03 -13.75 -13.80
C LEU A 66 -11.54 -12.53 -14.61
N LYS A 67 -10.66 -11.73 -14.01
CA LYS A 67 -10.03 -10.55 -14.63
C LYS A 67 -8.61 -10.37 -14.09
N TYR A 68 -7.77 -9.73 -14.89
CA TYR A 68 -6.39 -9.39 -14.56
C TYR A 68 -6.09 -7.95 -14.99
N PHE A 69 -5.39 -7.20 -14.14
CA PHE A 69 -4.91 -5.86 -14.47
C PHE A 69 -3.51 -5.59 -13.89
N GLU A 70 -2.79 -4.72 -14.60
CA GLU A 70 -1.45 -4.25 -14.24
C GLU A 70 -1.48 -2.73 -14.20
N GLU A 71 -0.93 -2.15 -13.14
CA GLU A 71 -0.79 -0.70 -13.01
C GLU A 71 0.54 -0.33 -12.35
N ALA A 72 1.03 0.88 -12.62
CA ALA A 72 2.21 1.39 -11.95
C ALA A 72 1.93 1.46 -10.44
N SER A 73 2.78 0.81 -9.65
CA SER A 73 2.60 0.80 -8.20
C SER A 73 2.76 2.21 -7.65
N CYS A 74 1.85 2.59 -6.74
CA CYS A 74 1.88 3.87 -6.05
C CYS A 74 2.79 3.83 -4.81
N ALA A 75 2.91 2.65 -4.20
CA ALA A 75 3.65 2.46 -2.95
C ALA A 75 5.03 1.81 -3.16
N PHE A 76 5.22 1.11 -4.29
CA PHE A 76 6.43 0.35 -4.59
C PHE A 76 7.03 0.75 -5.94
N GLU A 77 8.31 0.43 -6.14
CA GLU A 77 8.92 0.59 -7.46
C GLU A 77 8.54 -0.61 -8.34
N GLY A 78 7.70 -0.37 -9.36
CA GLY A 78 7.35 -1.37 -10.35
C GLY A 78 5.85 -1.38 -10.68
N ILE A 79 5.35 -2.55 -11.04
CA ILE A 79 3.97 -2.76 -11.48
C ILE A 79 3.24 -3.62 -10.45
N ASP A 80 2.14 -3.12 -9.91
CA ASP A 80 1.21 -3.91 -9.13
C ASP A 80 0.35 -4.77 -10.06
N LYS A 81 0.09 -6.00 -9.64
CA LYS A 81 -0.70 -6.98 -10.38
C LYS A 81 -1.93 -7.34 -9.59
N THR A 82 -3.10 -7.20 -10.18
CA THR A 82 -4.34 -7.58 -9.50
C THR A 82 -5.11 -8.65 -10.25
N TYR A 83 -5.52 -9.65 -9.50
CA TYR A 83 -6.25 -10.83 -9.94
C TYR A 83 -7.62 -10.82 -9.28
N ILE A 84 -8.69 -10.83 -10.08
CA ILE A 84 -10.05 -10.88 -9.57
C ILE A 84 -10.54 -12.32 -9.60
N TYR A 85 -10.89 -12.87 -8.45
CA TYR A 85 -11.53 -14.17 -8.30
C TYR A 85 -12.98 -13.99 -7.83
N ASN A 86 -13.73 -15.09 -7.75
CA ASN A 86 -15.08 -15.02 -7.20
C ASN A 86 -15.02 -14.67 -5.71
N GLY A 87 -15.54 -13.51 -5.34
CA GLY A 87 -15.64 -13.01 -3.96
C GLY A 87 -14.44 -12.22 -3.45
N PHE A 88 -13.32 -12.15 -4.17
CA PHE A 88 -12.19 -11.33 -3.72
C PHE A 88 -11.25 -10.88 -4.85
N GLU A 89 -10.52 -9.80 -4.59
CA GLU A 89 -9.41 -9.29 -5.37
C GLU A 89 -8.09 -9.57 -4.63
N LEU A 90 -7.11 -10.11 -5.35
CA LEU A 90 -5.75 -10.35 -4.88
C LEU A 90 -4.81 -9.37 -5.58
N THR A 91 -4.18 -8.48 -4.83
CA THR A 91 -3.15 -7.59 -5.37
C THR A 91 -1.77 -8.08 -4.93
N LEU A 92 -0.85 -8.14 -5.89
CA LEU A 92 0.55 -8.45 -5.68
C LEU A 92 1.40 -7.22 -5.99
N TYR A 93 2.41 -6.99 -5.16
CA TYR A 93 3.42 -5.94 -5.37
C TYR A 93 4.80 -6.56 -5.63
N PRO A 94 5.67 -5.90 -6.39
CA PRO A 94 7.05 -6.32 -6.53
C PRO A 94 7.86 -5.97 -5.27
N ASP A 95 8.57 -6.95 -4.72
CA ASP A 95 9.58 -6.71 -3.68
C ASP A 95 10.87 -6.11 -4.26
N GLU A 96 11.82 -5.75 -3.39
CA GLU A 96 13.10 -5.15 -3.78
C GLU A 96 13.94 -6.03 -4.73
N ASN A 97 13.65 -7.34 -4.79
CA ASN A 97 14.33 -8.30 -5.67
C ASN A 97 13.51 -8.59 -6.95
N GLY A 98 12.37 -7.92 -7.14
CA GLY A 98 11.46 -8.13 -8.25
C GLY A 98 10.56 -9.37 -8.12
N ASN A 99 10.52 -10.02 -6.95
CA ASN A 99 9.57 -11.11 -6.72
C ASN A 99 8.21 -10.53 -6.34
N TYR A 100 7.14 -11.15 -6.82
CA TYR A 100 5.79 -10.70 -6.50
C TYR A 100 5.32 -11.27 -5.16
N LYS A 101 4.87 -10.38 -4.27
CA LYS A 101 4.37 -10.72 -2.93
C LYS A 101 2.93 -10.25 -2.76
N VAL A 102 2.17 -10.93 -1.91
CA VAL A 102 0.78 -10.54 -1.62
C VAL A 102 0.75 -9.20 -0.89
N TRP A 103 0.15 -8.19 -1.52
CA TRP A 103 -0.10 -6.87 -0.92
C TRP A 103 -1.41 -6.87 -0.13
N SER A 104 -2.48 -7.31 -0.77
CA SER A 104 -3.83 -7.23 -0.20
C SER A 104 -4.74 -8.35 -0.70
N ILE A 105 -5.75 -8.62 0.12
CA ILE A 105 -6.86 -9.52 -0.19
C ILE A 105 -8.12 -8.72 0.15
N PHE A 106 -8.85 -8.28 -0.88
CA PHE A 106 -10.03 -7.44 -0.73
C PHE A 106 -11.28 -8.24 -1.07
N PHE A 107 -12.16 -8.48 -0.09
CA PHE A 107 -13.42 -9.19 -0.36
C PHE A 107 -14.38 -8.28 -1.14
N THR A 108 -15.00 -8.82 -2.18
CA THR A 108 -15.90 -8.08 -3.07
C THR A 108 -17.36 -8.42 -2.83
N ASP A 109 -17.65 -9.58 -2.24
CA ASP A 109 -19.01 -10.02 -1.88
C ASP A 109 -18.98 -10.97 -0.66
N ASP A 110 -20.14 -11.51 -0.29
CA ASP A 110 -20.38 -12.41 0.84
C ASP A 110 -20.14 -13.90 0.53
N THR A 111 -19.65 -14.24 -0.68
CA THR A 111 -19.38 -15.64 -1.08
C THR A 111 -18.09 -16.20 -0.49
N VAL A 112 -17.27 -15.34 0.13
CA VAL A 112 -16.04 -15.73 0.84
C VAL A 112 -16.05 -15.21 2.27
N SER A 113 -15.29 -15.87 3.14
CA SER A 113 -15.16 -15.49 4.55
C SER A 113 -13.78 -15.86 5.08
N THR A 114 -13.35 -15.18 6.14
CA THR A 114 -12.14 -15.58 6.87
C THR A 114 -12.38 -16.86 7.67
N ALA A 115 -11.31 -17.49 8.18
CA ALA A 115 -11.43 -18.68 9.02
C ALA A 115 -12.16 -18.40 10.36
N GLU A 116 -12.16 -17.16 10.79
CA GLU A 116 -12.84 -16.64 11.98
C GLU A 116 -14.32 -16.32 11.72
N GLY A 117 -14.81 -16.49 10.48
CA GLY A 117 -16.21 -16.26 10.12
C GLY A 117 -16.55 -14.81 9.79
N ILE A 118 -15.55 -13.99 9.43
CA ILE A 118 -15.77 -12.60 9.00
C ILE A 118 -16.10 -12.59 7.50
N SER A 119 -17.23 -11.98 7.12
CA SER A 119 -17.68 -11.81 5.74
C SER A 119 -18.23 -10.40 5.51
N LEU A 120 -18.49 -10.05 4.25
CA LEU A 120 -19.35 -8.91 3.93
C LEU A 120 -20.80 -9.27 4.29
N GLY A 121 -21.55 -8.29 4.82
CA GLY A 121 -22.80 -8.49 5.56
C GLY A 121 -24.08 -8.40 4.74
#